data_AF-A0A943G8P1-F1
#
_entry.id   AF-A0A943G8P1-F1
#
_cell.length_a   1.000
_cell.length_b   1.000
_cell.length_c   1.000
_cell.angle_alpha   90.00
_cell.angle_beta   90.00
_cell.angle_gamma   90.00
#
_symmetry.space_group_name_H-M   'P 1'
#
loop_
_entity.id
_entity.type
_entity.pdbx_description
1 polymer ?
#
loop_
_entity_poly.entity_id
_entity_poly.type
_entity_poly.pdbx_seq_one_letter_code
_entity_poly.pdbx_strand_id
1 'polypeptide(L)'
;MSLKDLRQRSGLTQKEAANVFGLKYRTYQNYELGNTSPDMDTAAEFARYFKCTIGELFDLEEGDGEQIGGPDRELLNLFNSMNKDGQKALMATAKGLAETFPLEKESGMR
;
A
#
# COMPACT_ATOMS: atom_id res chain seq x y z
N MET A 1 7.09 -9.92 -3.90
CA MET A 1 7.93 -10.21 -5.11
C MET A 1 9.32 -9.63 -4.85
N SER A 2 10.43 -10.20 -5.35
CA SER A 2 11.77 -9.64 -5.02
C SER A 2 12.37 -8.76 -6.12
N LEU A 3 13.22 -7.80 -5.74
CA LEU A 3 14.03 -7.00 -6.67
C LEU A 3 14.82 -7.87 -7.68
N LYS A 4 15.29 -9.04 -7.22
CA LYS A 4 15.99 -10.02 -8.06
C LYS A 4 15.10 -10.59 -9.16
N ASP A 5 13.85 -10.91 -8.84
CA ASP A 5 12.90 -11.46 -9.81
C ASP A 5 12.58 -10.44 -10.90
N LEU A 6 12.37 -9.18 -10.51
CA LEU A 6 12.10 -8.07 -11.43
C LEU A 6 13.27 -7.81 -12.37
N ARG A 7 14.50 -7.83 -11.84
CA ARG A 7 15.71 -7.74 -12.66
C ARG A 7 15.79 -8.87 -13.68
N GLN A 8 15.60 -10.11 -13.23
CA GLN A 8 15.70 -11.29 -14.08
C GLN A 8 14.65 -11.30 -15.19
N ARG A 9 13.41 -10.90 -14.89
CA ARG A 9 12.33 -10.72 -15.90
C ARG A 9 12.66 -9.64 -16.93
N SER A 10 13.46 -8.65 -16.54
CA SER A 10 13.95 -7.59 -17.42
C SER A 10 15.19 -8.01 -18.23
N GLY A 11 15.67 -9.25 -18.08
CA GLY A 11 16.83 -9.78 -18.81
C GLY A 11 18.18 -9.19 -18.40
N LEU A 12 18.24 -8.46 -17.28
CA LEU A 12 19.46 -7.78 -16.84
C LEU A 12 20.32 -8.65 -15.93
N THR A 13 21.64 -8.56 -16.06
CA THR A 13 22.59 -8.98 -15.04
C THR A 13 22.62 -7.98 -13.88
N GLN A 14 23.12 -8.39 -12.70
CA GLN A 14 23.29 -7.48 -11.56
C GLN A 14 24.21 -6.29 -11.88
N LYS A 15 25.21 -6.48 -12.76
CA LYS A 15 26.12 -5.40 -13.16
C LYS A 15 25.45 -4.40 -14.08
N GLU A 16 24.64 -4.86 -15.02
CA GLU A 16 23.84 -3.98 -15.88
C GLU A 16 22.81 -3.21 -15.07
N ALA A 17 22.09 -3.87 -14.17
CA ALA A 17 21.13 -3.20 -13.29
C ALA A 17 21.82 -2.15 -12.40
N ALA A 18 22.98 -2.46 -11.80
CA ALA A 18 23.76 -1.48 -11.06
C ALA A 18 24.11 -0.25 -11.91
N ASN A 19 24.52 -0.46 -13.18
CA ASN A 19 24.81 0.65 -14.10
C ASN A 19 23.56 1.47 -14.45
N VAL A 20 22.41 0.81 -14.65
CA VAL A 20 21.12 1.47 -14.95
C VAL A 20 20.74 2.45 -13.84
N PHE A 21 20.92 2.05 -12.58
CA PHE A 21 20.56 2.85 -11.41
C PHE A 21 21.71 3.71 -10.86
N GLY A 22 22.85 3.79 -11.56
CA GLY A 22 24.02 4.56 -11.09
C GLY A 22 24.63 4.05 -9.78
N LEU A 23 24.44 2.77 -9.45
CA LEU A 23 24.89 2.15 -8.22
C LEU A 23 26.20 1.37 -8.41
N LYS A 24 26.95 1.19 -7.33
CA LYS A 24 28.05 0.23 -7.31
C LYS A 24 27.48 -1.19 -7.38
N TYR A 25 28.15 -2.09 -8.10
CA TYR A 25 27.75 -3.51 -8.21
C TYR A 25 27.43 -4.14 -6.85
N ARG A 26 28.31 -3.96 -5.85
CA ARG A 26 28.10 -4.49 -4.49
C ARG A 26 26.88 -3.91 -3.79
N THR A 27 26.56 -2.64 -4.03
CA THR A 27 25.37 -1.99 -3.44
C THR A 27 24.10 -2.66 -3.98
N TYR A 28 24.00 -2.77 -5.30
CA TYR A 28 22.86 -3.44 -5.94
C TYR A 28 22.75 -4.92 -5.53
N GLN A 29 23.88 -5.63 -5.49
CA GLN A 29 23.92 -7.02 -5.01
C GLN A 29 23.43 -7.13 -3.56
N ASN A 30 23.83 -6.23 -2.67
CA ASN A 30 23.40 -6.24 -1.28
C ASN A 30 21.89 -5.99 -1.12
N TYR A 31 21.29 -5.17 -1.99
CA TYR A 31 19.83 -5.00 -2.03
C TYR A 31 19.12 -6.29 -2.43
N GLU A 32 19.60 -7.01 -3.45
CA GLU A 32 19.00 -8.30 -3.83
C GLU A 32 19.17 -9.40 -2.77
N LEU A 33 20.23 -9.32 -1.96
CA LEU A 33 20.49 -10.26 -0.87
C LEU A 33 19.78 -9.87 0.44
N GLY A 34 19.20 -8.67 0.52
CA GLY A 34 18.61 -8.14 1.76
C GLY A 34 19.64 -7.74 2.83
N ASN A 35 20.93 -7.65 2.49
CA ASN A 35 21.98 -7.26 3.43
C ASN A 35 21.89 -5.78 3.84
N THR A 36 21.37 -4.94 2.94
CA THR A 36 21.10 -3.52 3.15
C THR A 36 19.81 -3.16 2.44
N SER A 37 19.10 -2.14 2.92
CA SER A 37 17.92 -1.61 2.23
C SER A 37 18.28 -0.37 1.42
N PRO A 38 17.68 -0.16 0.24
CA PRO A 38 17.77 1.12 -0.46
C PRO A 38 17.04 2.21 0.31
N ASP A 39 17.42 3.47 0.09
CA ASP A 39 16.64 4.61 0.56
C ASP A 39 15.35 4.79 -0.26
N MET A 40 14.49 5.71 0.17
CA MET A 40 13.19 5.93 -0.47
C MET A 40 13.31 6.40 -1.93
N ASP A 41 14.33 7.20 -2.25
CA ASP A 41 14.52 7.72 -3.60
C ASP A 41 14.94 6.59 -4.56
N THR A 42 15.89 5.76 -4.13
CA THR A 42 16.35 4.57 -4.87
C THR A 42 15.22 3.54 -5.01
N ALA A 43 14.46 3.29 -3.93
CA ALA A 43 13.30 2.41 -3.97
C ALA A 43 12.24 2.90 -4.97
N ALA A 44 11.95 4.20 -4.99
CA ALA A 44 11.02 4.80 -5.94
C ALA A 44 11.54 4.73 -7.39
N GLU A 45 12.86 4.81 -7.60
CA GLU A 45 13.46 4.63 -8.92
C GLU A 45 13.30 3.18 -9.42
N PHE A 46 13.57 2.19 -8.56
CA PHE A 46 13.30 0.79 -8.88
C PHE A 46 11.83 0.56 -9.25
N ALA A 47 10.91 1.10 -8.44
CA ALA A 47 9.47 0.98 -8.64
C ALA A 47 9.04 1.52 -10.02
N ARG A 48 9.52 2.74 -10.36
CA ARG A 48 9.27 3.36 -11.68
C ARG A 48 9.85 2.54 -12.82
N TYR A 49 11.09 2.07 -12.69
CA TYR A 49 11.76 1.30 -13.75
C TYR A 49 11.08 -0.04 -14.01
N PHE A 50 10.78 -0.79 -12.94
CA PHE A 50 10.15 -2.12 -13.02
C PHE A 50 8.62 -2.07 -13.13
N LYS A 51 8.02 -0.87 -13.14
CA LYS A 51 6.57 -0.64 -13.24
C LYS A 51 5.76 -1.39 -12.18
N CYS A 52 6.22 -1.31 -10.94
CA CYS A 52 5.57 -1.87 -9.77
C CYS A 52 5.51 -0.82 -8.65
N THR A 53 4.83 -1.13 -7.56
CA THR A 53 4.82 -0.33 -6.34
C THR A 53 6.03 -0.65 -5.45
N ILE A 54 6.34 0.25 -4.52
CA ILE A 54 7.37 0.00 -3.51
C ILE A 54 6.96 -1.19 -2.61
N GLY A 55 5.67 -1.35 -2.32
CA GLY A 55 5.18 -2.49 -1.53
C GLY A 55 5.48 -3.83 -2.21
N GLU A 56 5.22 -3.93 -3.52
CA GLU A 56 5.52 -5.12 -4.32
C GLU A 56 7.01 -5.46 -4.38
N LEU A 57 7.90 -4.46 -4.29
CA LEU A 57 9.37 -4.62 -4.34
C LEU A 57 9.98 -5.25 -3.08
N PHE A 58 9.42 -4.91 -1.92
CA PHE A 58 9.97 -5.30 -0.61
C PHE A 58 9.11 -6.33 0.11
N ASP A 59 8.11 -6.88 -0.58
CA ASP A 59 7.11 -7.78 0.02
C ASP A 59 6.54 -7.17 1.31
N LEU A 60 6.39 -5.85 1.30
CA LEU A 60 5.59 -5.20 2.32
C LEU A 60 4.20 -5.70 2.00
N GLU A 61 3.70 -6.59 2.85
CA GLU A 61 2.27 -6.77 2.97
C GLU A 61 1.73 -5.34 3.01
N GLU A 62 0.87 -4.99 2.05
CA GLU A 62 0.04 -3.81 2.21
C GLU A 62 -0.53 -4.01 3.60
N GLY A 63 -0.08 -3.17 4.54
CA GLY A 63 -0.46 -3.35 5.92
C GLY A 63 -1.95 -3.57 5.91
N ASP A 64 -2.39 -4.48 6.76
CA ASP A 64 -3.73 -4.60 7.28
C ASP A 64 -4.19 -3.27 7.93
N GLY A 65 -3.92 -2.12 7.29
CA GLY A 65 -4.81 -0.98 7.28
C GLY A 65 -6.17 -1.60 7.03
N GLU A 66 -6.92 -1.67 8.13
CA GLU A 66 -8.06 -2.54 8.34
C GLU A 66 -8.72 -2.74 6.99
N GLN A 67 -8.68 -3.97 6.46
CA GLN A 67 -9.51 -4.30 5.31
C GLN A 67 -10.86 -3.71 5.66
N ILE A 68 -11.25 -2.66 4.93
CA ILE A 68 -12.60 -2.11 5.00
C ILE A 68 -13.47 -3.36 4.90
N GLY A 69 -14.06 -3.75 6.04
CA GLY A 69 -14.70 -5.05 6.17
C GLY A 69 -15.81 -5.14 5.15
N GLY A 70 -16.36 -6.33 4.92
CA GLY A 70 -17.53 -6.50 4.03
C GLY A 70 -18.56 -5.36 4.15
N PRO A 71 -18.99 -4.99 5.39
CA PRO A 71 -19.93 -3.89 5.61
C PRO A 71 -19.40 -2.49 5.26
N ASP A 72 -18.15 -2.18 5.59
CA ASP A 72 -17.58 -0.86 5.33
C ASP A 72 -17.41 -0.63 3.81
N ARG A 73 -17.11 -1.71 3.07
CA ARG A 73 -16.88 -1.64 1.62
C ARG A 73 -18.20 -1.52 0.88
N GLU A 74 -19.22 -2.24 1.36
CA GLU A 74 -20.59 -2.11 0.89
C GLU A 74 -21.11 -0.67 1.10
N LEU A 75 -20.90 -0.10 2.30
CA LEU A 75 -21.28 1.28 2.59
C LEU A 75 -20.60 2.29 1.67
N LEU A 76 -19.29 2.14 1.45
CA LEU A 76 -18.53 3.03 0.57
C LEU A 76 -18.99 2.92 -0.90
N ASN A 77 -19.26 1.71 -1.38
CA ASN A 77 -19.78 1.48 -2.73
C ASN A 77 -21.16 2.12 -2.92
N LEU A 78 -22.07 1.94 -1.95
CA LEU A 78 -23.38 2.57 -1.96
C LEU A 78 -23.25 4.10 -1.99
N PHE A 79 -22.43 4.68 -1.12
CA PHE A 79 -22.18 6.12 -1.08
C PHE A 79 -21.66 6.66 -2.42
N ASN A 80 -20.68 5.97 -3.03
CA ASN A 80 -20.09 6.39 -4.30
C ASN A 80 -21.04 6.25 -5.50
N SER A 81 -22.03 5.36 -5.42
CA SER A 81 -23.07 5.22 -6.46
C SER A 81 -24.12 6.33 -6.45
N MET A 82 -24.18 7.15 -5.40
CA MET A 82 -25.19 8.20 -5.24
C MET A 82 -24.70 9.54 -5.80
N ASN A 83 -25.64 10.38 -6.24
CA ASN A 83 -25.36 11.78 -6.54
C ASN A 83 -25.17 12.60 -5.24
N LYS A 84 -24.84 13.89 -5.35
CA LYS A 84 -24.57 14.76 -4.19
C LYS A 84 -25.74 14.85 -3.20
N ASP A 85 -26.98 14.85 -3.68
CA ASP A 85 -28.15 14.95 -2.82
C ASP A 85 -28.42 13.62 -2.09
N GLY A 86 -28.25 12.48 -2.80
CA GLY A 86 -28.31 11.15 -2.20
C GLY A 86 -27.24 10.93 -1.14
N GLN A 87 -26.00 11.35 -1.40
CA GLN A 87 -24.92 11.31 -0.41
C GLN A 87 -25.22 12.14 0.84
N LYS A 88 -25.79 13.34 0.68
CA LYS A 88 -26.22 14.18 1.81
C LYS A 88 -27.32 13.50 2.63
N ALA A 89 -28.31 12.90 1.96
CA ALA A 89 -29.40 12.19 2.63
C ALA A 89 -28.88 10.97 3.39
N LEU A 90 -28.00 10.15 2.78
CA LEU A 90 -27.36 9.01 3.43
C LEU A 90 -26.58 9.44 4.68
N MET A 91 -25.81 10.53 4.61
CA MET A 91 -25.09 11.07 5.76
C MET A 91 -26.01 11.57 6.88
N ALA A 92 -27.14 12.20 6.56
CA ALA A 92 -28.11 12.63 7.57
C ALA A 92 -28.70 11.42 8.32
N THR A 93 -29.07 10.38 7.58
CA THR A 93 -29.56 9.12 8.16
C THR A 93 -28.49 8.44 9.02
N ALA A 94 -27.26 8.32 8.50
CA ALA A 94 -26.15 7.68 9.22
C ALA A 94 -25.82 8.41 10.53
N LYS A 95 -25.91 9.75 10.56
CA LYS A 95 -25.76 10.53 11.81
C LYS A 95 -26.84 10.19 12.84
N GLY A 96 -28.11 10.13 12.42
CA GLY A 96 -29.19 9.75 13.32
C GLY A 96 -29.03 8.33 13.88
N LEU A 97 -28.53 7.40 13.07
CA LEU A 97 -28.19 6.05 13.51
C LEU A 97 -27.04 6.06 14.53
N ALA A 98 -25.97 6.81 14.28
CA ALA A 98 -24.83 6.91 15.19
C ALA A 98 -25.20 7.56 16.54
N GLU A 99 -26.14 8.50 16.55
CA GLU A 99 -26.69 9.08 17.78
C GLU A 99 -27.55 8.07 18.56
N THR A 100 -28.31 7.23 17.84
CA THR A 100 -29.18 6.20 18.44
C THR A 100 -28.38 5.03 19.00
N PHE A 101 -27.27 4.67 18.35
CA PHE A 101 -26.38 3.55 18.71
C PHE A 101 -24.94 4.05 18.91
N PRO A 102 -24.66 4.80 19.99
CA PRO A 102 -23.31 5.29 20.25
C PRO A 102 -22.37 4.12 20.58
N LEU A 103 -21.08 4.28 20.25
CA LEU A 103 -20.06 3.34 20.71
C LEU A 103 -20.06 3.29 22.23
N GLU A 104 -20.22 2.10 22.81
CA GLU A 104 -20.07 1.90 24.24
C GLU A 104 -18.63 2.27 24.62
N LYS A 105 -18.47 3.27 25.48
CA LYS A 105 -17.18 3.49 26.14
C LYS A 105 -17.01 2.34 27.12
N GLU A 106 -15.98 1.51 26.92
CA GLU A 106 -15.53 0.57 27.96
C GLU A 106 -15.43 1.36 29.28
N SER A 107 -16.36 1.05 30.19
CA SER A 107 -16.37 1.66 31.51
C SER A 107 -15.12 1.14 32.22
N GLY A 108 -14.22 2.08 32.52
CA GLY A 108 -12.94 1.81 33.17
C GLY A 108 -13.07 0.75 34.26
N MET A 109 -12.31 -0.33 34.06
CA MET A 109 -12.01 -1.33 35.07
C MET A 109 -11.60 -0.62 36.36
N ARG A 110 -12.43 -0.72 37.39
CA ARG A 110 -12.04 -0.46 38.78
C ARG A 110 -11.37 -1.71 39.33
#